data_AF-A0AAW7YKB1-F1
#
_entry.id   AF-A0AAW7YKB1-F1
#
_cell.length_a   1.000
_cell.length_b   1.000
_cell.length_c   1.000
_cell.angle_alpha   90.00
_cell.angle_beta   90.00
_cell.angle_gamma   90.00
#
_symmetry.space_group_name_H-M   'P 1'
#
loop_
_entity.id
_entity.type
_entity.pdbx_description
1 polymer ?
#
loop_
_entity_poly.entity_id
_entity_poly.type
_entity_poly.pdbx_seq_one_letter_code
_entity_poly.pdbx_strand_id
1 'polypeptide(L)'
;MKLSFFSVIFLVLFLAACSSNNETCEDITLASEQIQQCQALHRQIVNTKGQPLIRTELERRYQQDCIDIRYYRDEKQQAICGNKHKRKEIIKNMNEEANNK
;
A
#
# COMPACT_ATOMS: atom_id res chain seq x y z
N MET A 1 14.02 -42.33 8.99
CA MET A 1 13.24 -41.78 7.85
C MET A 1 11.94 -41.07 8.25
N LYS A 2 11.22 -41.48 9.32
CA LYS A 2 9.93 -40.86 9.70
C LYS A 2 10.03 -39.39 10.20
N LEU A 3 11.12 -39.01 10.89
CA LEU A 3 11.32 -37.63 11.35
C LEU A 3 11.48 -36.60 10.22
N SER A 4 11.96 -37.02 9.04
CA SER A 4 12.13 -36.13 7.89
C SER A 4 10.79 -35.69 7.29
N PHE A 5 9.77 -36.56 7.31
CA PHE A 5 8.44 -36.22 6.79
C PHE A 5 7.72 -35.16 7.64
N PHE A 6 7.85 -35.22 8.97
CA PHE A 6 7.24 -34.20 9.84
C PHE A 6 7.88 -32.81 9.66
N SER A 7 9.19 -32.75 9.40
CA SER A 7 9.90 -31.49 9.14
C SER A 7 9.44 -30.82 7.83
N VAL A 8 9.20 -31.61 6.77
CA VAL A 8 8.71 -31.10 5.49
C VAL A 8 7.28 -30.56 5.61
N ILE A 9 6.41 -31.26 6.34
CA ILE A 9 5.02 -30.82 6.56
C ILE A 9 4.98 -29.50 7.32
N PHE A 10 5.79 -29.34 8.37
CA PHE A 10 5.89 -28.09 9.11
C PHE A 10 6.39 -26.94 8.22
N LEU A 11 7.41 -27.18 7.40
CA LEU A 11 7.95 -26.16 6.50
C LEU A 11 6.90 -25.67 5.48
N VAL A 12 6.09 -26.58 4.92
CA VAL A 12 5.03 -26.22 3.99
C VAL A 12 3.92 -25.41 4.67
N LEU A 13 3.55 -25.76 5.90
CA LEU A 13 2.55 -25.02 6.69
C LEU A 13 3.05 -23.61 7.07
N PHE A 14 4.34 -23.48 7.43
CA PHE A 14 4.95 -22.17 7.71
C PHE A 14 5.02 -21.28 6.47
N LEU A 15 5.37 -21.84 5.31
CA LEU A 15 5.40 -21.09 4.04
C LEU A 15 4.00 -20.65 3.60
N ALA A 16 2.97 -21.48 3.81
CA ALA A 16 1.59 -21.12 3.54
C ALA A 16 1.09 -19.97 4.43
N ALA A 17 1.53 -19.91 5.69
CA ALA A 17 1.19 -18.82 6.61
C ALA A 17 1.84 -17.47 6.22
N CYS A 18 3.06 -17.47 5.66
CA CYS A 18 3.70 -16.24 5.16
C CYS A 18 3.07 -15.67 3.88
N SER A 19 2.24 -16.44 3.17
CA SER A 19 1.51 -15.97 1.98
C SER A 19 0.25 -15.16 2.31
N SER A 20 -0.13 -15.06 3.59
CA SER A 20 -1.34 -14.40 4.07
C SER A 20 -1.21 -12.86 4.05
N ASN A 21 -1.12 -12.26 2.88
CA ASN A 21 -1.21 -10.81 2.70
C ASN A 21 -2.68 -10.41 2.56
N ASN A 22 -3.41 -10.32 3.67
CA ASN A 22 -4.84 -9.92 3.68
C ASN A 22 -5.06 -8.40 3.48
N GLU A 23 -3.98 -7.60 3.45
CA GLU A 23 -4.04 -6.15 3.30
C GLU A 23 -3.40 -5.71 1.98
N THR A 24 -4.06 -6.06 0.86
CA THR A 24 -3.67 -5.61 -0.49
C THR A 24 -3.99 -4.14 -0.77
N CYS A 25 -4.64 -3.47 0.18
CA CYS A 25 -5.06 -2.07 0.07
C CYS A 25 -4.39 -1.27 1.16
N GLU A 26 -3.67 -0.24 0.77
CA GLU A 26 -2.97 0.68 1.66
C GLU A 26 -3.95 1.33 2.65
N ASP A 27 -3.50 1.51 3.90
CA ASP A 27 -4.26 2.27 4.89
C ASP A 27 -4.21 3.76 4.52
N ILE A 28 -5.37 4.43 4.63
CA ILE A 28 -5.56 5.82 4.21
C ILE A 28 -4.62 6.76 4.98
N THR A 29 -4.28 6.39 6.21
CA THR A 29 -3.33 7.08 7.10
C THR A 29 -1.92 7.12 6.49
N LEU A 30 -1.39 5.98 6.04
CA LEU A 30 -0.06 5.88 5.43
C LEU A 30 0.03 6.68 4.13
N ALA A 31 -1.02 6.63 3.30
CA ALA A 31 -1.09 7.42 2.08
C ALA A 31 -1.08 8.94 2.37
N SER A 32 -1.74 9.36 3.44
CA SER A 32 -1.78 10.78 3.84
C SER A 32 -0.42 11.30 4.34
N GLU A 33 0.35 10.48 5.07
CA GLU A 33 1.69 10.83 5.53
C GLU A 33 2.66 11.00 4.36
N GLN A 34 2.61 10.09 3.39
CA GLN A 34 3.44 10.17 2.17
C GLN A 34 3.11 11.45 1.35
N ILE A 35 1.83 11.84 1.27
CA ILE A 35 1.42 13.10 0.63
C ILE A 35 2.00 14.32 1.37
N GLN A 36 1.96 14.32 2.70
CA GLN A 36 2.53 15.41 3.51
C GLN A 36 4.04 15.56 3.28
N GLN A 37 4.77 14.45 3.21
CA GLN A 37 6.20 14.45 2.90
C GLN A 37 6.49 15.03 1.51
N CYS A 38 5.71 14.61 0.50
CA CYS A 38 5.80 15.16 -0.85
C CYS A 38 5.50 16.66 -0.91
N GLN A 39 4.53 17.14 -0.12
CA GLN A 39 4.22 18.55 -0.03
C GLN A 39 5.35 19.35 0.64
N ALA A 40 5.96 18.81 1.69
CA ALA A 40 7.11 19.42 2.35
C ALA A 40 8.31 19.51 1.39
N LEU A 41 8.61 18.44 0.64
CA LEU A 41 9.68 18.42 -0.36
C LEU A 41 9.44 19.44 -1.47
N HIS A 42 8.21 19.55 -1.95
CA HIS A 42 7.86 20.55 -2.96
C HIS A 42 8.07 21.99 -2.47
N ARG A 43 7.73 22.28 -1.20
CA ARG A 43 8.02 23.59 -0.59
C ARG A 43 9.52 23.86 -0.54
N GLN A 44 10.36 22.85 -0.28
CA GLN A 44 11.81 23.02 -0.30
C GLN A 44 12.30 23.42 -1.69
N ILE A 45 11.84 22.74 -2.75
CA ILE A 45 12.18 23.10 -4.15
C ILE A 45 11.87 24.57 -4.45
N VAL A 46 10.69 25.05 -4.06
CA VAL A 46 10.26 26.44 -4.30
C VAL A 46 11.09 27.45 -3.50
N ASN A 47 11.51 27.08 -2.29
CA ASN A 47 12.28 27.96 -1.40
C ASN A 47 13.79 27.97 -1.71
N THR A 48 14.32 26.95 -2.38
CA THR A 48 15.72 26.87 -2.81
C THR A 48 15.98 27.76 -4.03
N LYS A 49 15.95 29.08 -3.82
CA LYS A 49 16.31 30.08 -4.83
C LYS A 49 17.82 30.31 -4.87
N GLY A 50 18.39 30.43 -6.06
CA GLY A 50 19.81 30.77 -6.24
C GLY A 50 20.79 29.61 -6.03
N GLN A 51 20.31 28.38 -5.81
CA GLN A 51 21.14 27.18 -5.70
C GLN A 51 20.72 26.12 -6.73
N PRO A 52 21.12 26.26 -8.01
CA PRO A 52 20.64 25.42 -9.10
C PRO A 52 20.92 23.93 -8.86
N LEU A 53 22.13 23.58 -8.39
CA LEU A 53 22.53 22.19 -8.17
C LEU A 53 21.65 21.48 -7.12
N ILE A 54 21.35 22.19 -6.02
CA ILE A 54 20.53 21.66 -4.93
C ILE A 54 19.08 21.54 -5.40
N ARG A 55 18.59 22.54 -6.14
CA ARG A 55 17.25 22.50 -6.71
C ARG A 55 17.08 21.31 -7.67
N THR A 56 18.04 21.06 -8.56
CA THR A 56 17.98 19.92 -9.49
C THR A 56 17.92 18.58 -8.75
N GLU A 57 18.71 18.42 -7.69
CA GLU A 57 18.66 17.18 -6.89
C GLU A 57 17.34 17.03 -6.12
N LEU A 58 16.79 18.12 -5.57
CA LEU A 58 15.47 18.09 -4.93
C LEU A 58 14.35 17.77 -5.93
N GLU A 59 14.39 18.34 -7.14
CA GLU A 59 13.45 18.04 -8.23
C GLU A 59 13.56 16.57 -8.66
N ARG A 60 14.78 16.04 -8.76
CA ARG A 60 15.02 14.62 -9.06
C ARG A 60 14.41 13.71 -7.98
N ARG A 61 14.61 14.03 -6.70
CA ARG A 61 14.01 13.29 -5.57
C ARG A 61 12.49 13.36 -5.59
N TYR A 62 11.92 14.53 -5.85
CA TYR A 62 10.48 14.69 -5.94
C TYR A 62 9.88 13.85 -7.07
N GLN A 63 10.53 13.82 -8.23
CA GLN A 63 10.07 12.98 -9.34
C GLN A 63 10.07 11.48 -8.97
N GLN A 64 11.18 11.00 -8.42
CA GLN A 64 11.34 9.60 -8.04
C GLN A 64 10.36 9.20 -6.93
N ASP A 65 10.29 9.99 -5.85
CA ASP A 65 9.60 9.59 -4.62
C ASP A 65 8.09 9.88 -4.67
N CYS A 66 7.68 10.93 -5.40
CA CYS A 66 6.31 11.46 -5.33
C CYS A 66 5.49 11.28 -6.60
N ILE A 67 6.14 11.17 -7.77
CA ILE A 67 5.46 11.07 -9.07
C ILE A 67 5.56 9.65 -9.60
N ASP A 68 6.78 9.15 -9.83
CA ASP A 68 7.01 7.86 -10.50
C ASP A 68 6.46 6.70 -9.67
N ILE A 69 6.63 6.72 -8.35
CA ILE A 69 6.06 5.70 -7.45
C ILE A 69 4.53 5.74 -7.42
N ARG A 70 3.92 6.93 -7.42
CA ARG A 70 2.46 7.06 -7.32
C ARG A 70 1.74 6.73 -8.62
N TYR A 71 2.31 7.10 -9.76
CA TYR A 71 1.72 6.83 -11.08
C TYR A 71 1.33 5.34 -11.23
N TYR A 72 2.22 4.42 -10.83
CA TYR A 72 1.95 2.99 -10.91
C TYR A 72 1.08 2.45 -9.76
N ARG A 73 1.06 3.13 -8.62
CA ARG A 73 0.30 2.69 -7.44
C ARG A 73 -1.17 3.07 -7.57
N ASP A 74 -1.47 4.34 -7.87
CA ASP A 74 -2.84 4.86 -7.86
C ASP A 74 -3.72 4.18 -8.93
N GLU A 75 -3.18 3.90 -10.11
CA GLU A 75 -3.88 3.16 -11.17
C GLU A 75 -4.23 1.72 -10.76
N LYS A 76 -3.30 1.00 -10.13
CA LYS A 76 -3.52 -0.39 -9.69
C LYS A 76 -4.40 -0.46 -8.45
N GLN A 77 -4.28 0.52 -7.55
CA GLN A 77 -5.01 0.55 -6.29
C GLN A 77 -6.51 0.73 -6.52
N GLN A 78 -6.93 1.52 -7.52
CA GLN A 78 -8.34 1.60 -7.90
C GLN A 78 -8.89 0.26 -8.43
N ALA A 79 -8.14 -0.42 -9.29
CA ALA A 79 -8.54 -1.71 -9.84
C ALA A 79 -8.64 -2.82 -8.77
N ILE A 80 -7.78 -2.79 -7.76
CA ILE A 80 -7.70 -3.81 -6.70
C ILE A 80 -8.61 -3.49 -5.50
N CYS A 81 -8.76 -2.20 -5.16
CA CYS A 81 -9.37 -1.76 -3.90
C CYS A 81 -10.63 -0.90 -4.06
N GLY A 82 -10.99 -0.50 -5.28
CA GLY A 82 -12.09 0.44 -5.54
C GLY A 82 -13.48 0.02 -5.03
N ASN A 83 -13.69 -1.27 -4.73
CA ASN A 83 -14.95 -1.78 -4.19
C ASN A 83 -14.88 -2.24 -2.72
N LYS A 84 -13.75 -2.08 -2.01
CA LYS A 84 -13.54 -2.65 -0.67
C LYS A 84 -14.62 -2.22 0.33
N HIS A 85 -15.05 -0.96 0.29
CA HIS A 85 -16.13 -0.45 1.14
C HIS A 85 -17.49 -1.08 0.78
N LYS A 86 -17.86 -1.06 -0.51
CA LYS A 86 -19.12 -1.68 -0.98
C LYS A 86 -19.19 -3.17 -0.65
N ARG A 87 -18.07 -3.89 -0.77
CA ARG A 87 -17.99 -5.32 -0.41
C ARG A 87 -18.24 -5.56 1.08
N LYS A 88 -17.65 -4.74 1.96
CA LYS A 88 -17.88 -4.85 3.41
C LYS A 88 -19.35 -4.57 3.77
N GLU A 89 -19.95 -3.59 3.12
CA GLU A 89 -21.37 -3.25 3.30
C GLU A 89 -22.29 -4.39 2.84
N ILE A 90 -22.02 -4.97 1.66
CA ILE A 90 -22.77 -6.14 1.15
C ILE A 90 -22.68 -7.32 2.13
N ILE A 91 -21.48 -7.66 2.61
CA ILE A 91 -21.29 -8.76 3.57
C ILE A 91 -22.05 -8.49 4.88
N LYS A 92 -22.01 -7.25 5.38
CA LYS A 92 -22.73 -6.86 6.59
C LYS A 92 -24.24 -7.03 6.40
N ASN A 93 -24.78 -6.52 5.30
CA ASN A 93 -26.22 -6.62 5.00
C ASN A 93 -26.65 -8.09 4.82
N MET A 94 -25.86 -8.91 4.13
CA MET A 94 -26.12 -10.35 4.00
C MET A 94 -26.18 -11.06 5.35
N ASN A 95 -25.28 -10.72 6.28
CA ASN A 95 -25.27 -11.30 7.63
C ASN A 95 -26.46 -10.82 8.46
N GLU A 96 -26.86 -9.55 8.32
CA GLU A 96 -28.05 -9.02 8.99
C GLU A 96 -29.34 -9.66 8.45
N GLU A 97 -29.45 -9.86 7.12
CA GLU A 97 -30.56 -10.57 6.49
C GLU A 97 -30.62 -12.05 6.90
N ALA A 98 -29.46 -12.71 7.04
CA ALA A 98 -29.38 -14.10 7.47
C ALA A 98 -29.73 -14.28 8.96
N ASN A 99 -29.44 -13.28 9.80
CA ASN A 99 -29.74 -13.32 11.24
C ASN A 99 -31.15 -12.80 11.60
N ASN A 100 -31.79 -12.02 10.72
CA ASN A 100 -33.17 -11.53 10.88
C ASN A 100 -34.23 -12.49 10.30
N LYS A 101 -33.84 -13.71 9.94
CA LYS A 101 -34.71 -14.76 9.38
C LYS A 101 -34.68 -16.00 10.26
#